data_AF-A0A2D4ZXL0-F1
#
_entry.id   AF-A0A2D4ZXL0-F1
#
_cell.length_a   1.000
_cell.length_b   1.000
_cell.length_c   1.000
_cell.angle_alpha   90.00
_cell.angle_beta   90.00
_cell.angle_gamma   90.00
#
_symmetry.space_group_name_H-M   'P 1'
#
loop_
_entity.id
_entity.type
_entity.pdbx_description
1 polymer ?
#
loop_
_entity_poly.entity_id
_entity_poly.type
_entity_poly.pdbx_seq_one_letter_code
_entity_poly.pdbx_strand_id
1 'polypeptide(L)'
;MGLFENKRFTIISISVLVLLNLILIGLVVGPELGKRDRDRKDGDRRRAYVEKELGFTKEQKQAYDSLNSSHRTETKALQQKIDEKRREMFRLTQLDDVSIETIDSLTTDIGTLVSNMELRTYEHISNIRALCTPEQLQKLDSLVQRMIKSKRDREGERKTSPSSGN
;
A
#
# COMPACT_ATOMS: atom_id res chain seq x y z
N MET A 1 17.91 50.58 -1.86
CA MET A 1 16.62 50.30 -1.18
C MET A 1 15.53 51.09 -1.89
N GLY A 2 14.87 50.51 -2.90
CA GLY A 2 13.83 51.18 -3.69
C GLY A 2 12.89 50.22 -4.42
N LEU A 3 12.91 48.92 -4.07
CA LEU A 3 12.10 47.90 -4.74
C LEU A 3 10.60 47.99 -4.38
N PHE A 4 10.24 48.68 -3.29
CA PHE A 4 8.87 48.68 -2.74
C PHE A 4 8.08 49.98 -2.94
N GLU A 5 8.65 51.02 -3.57
CA GLU A 5 7.93 52.29 -3.79
C GLU A 5 6.89 52.20 -4.93
N ASN A 6 7.05 51.21 -5.81
CA ASN A 6 6.15 50.97 -6.93
C ASN A 6 5.03 50.02 -6.51
N LYS A 7 3.83 50.56 -6.24
CA LYS A 7 2.61 49.77 -5.94
C LYS A 7 2.41 48.59 -6.91
N ARG A 8 2.71 48.78 -8.20
CA ARG A 8 2.64 47.73 -9.22
C ARG A 8 3.67 46.62 -9.01
N PHE A 9 4.90 46.95 -8.63
CA PHE A 9 5.96 45.98 -8.37
C PHE A 9 5.67 45.16 -7.10
N THR A 10 5.18 45.81 -6.05
CA THR A 10 4.75 45.14 -4.82
C THR A 10 3.60 44.17 -5.09
N ILE A 11 2.60 44.56 -5.90
CA ILE A 11 1.50 43.67 -6.31
C ILE A 11 2.05 42.48 -7.10
N ILE A 12 2.92 42.71 -8.10
CA ILE A 12 3.53 41.63 -8.90
C ILE A 12 4.31 40.67 -8.01
N SER A 13 5.12 41.18 -7.08
CA SER A 13 5.91 40.35 -6.16
C SER A 13 5.02 39.48 -5.24
N ILE A 14 3.93 40.04 -4.71
CA ILE A 14 2.95 39.29 -3.92
C ILE A 14 2.25 38.24 -4.79
N SER A 15 1.83 38.60 -6.01
CA SER A 15 1.18 37.65 -6.93
C SER A 15 2.09 36.48 -7.30
N VAL A 16 3.38 36.75 -7.57
CA VAL A 16 4.38 35.71 -7.83
C VAL A 16 4.56 34.83 -6.59
N LEU A 17 4.66 35.42 -5.40
CA LEU A 17 4.80 34.67 -4.16
C LEU A 17 3.58 33.76 -3.90
N VAL A 18 2.37 34.25 -4.15
CA VAL A 18 1.13 33.46 -4.03
C VAL A 18 1.11 32.32 -5.05
N LEU A 19 1.44 32.59 -6.31
CA LEU A 19 1.54 31.55 -7.35
C LEU A 19 2.55 30.47 -6.99
N LEU A 20 3.73 30.87 -6.49
CA LEU A 20 4.78 29.95 -6.10
C LEU A 20 4.36 29.07 -4.90
N ASN A 21 3.66 29.66 -3.92
CA ASN A 21 3.05 28.89 -2.82
C ASN A 21 1.96 27.93 -3.30
N LEU A 22 1.11 28.33 -4.25
CA LEU A 22 0.08 27.46 -4.84
C LEU A 22 0.69 26.29 -5.62
N ILE A 23 1.77 26.53 -6.37
CA ILE A 23 2.54 25.48 -7.06
C ILE A 23 3.16 24.52 -6.04
N LEU A 24 3.75 25.04 -4.96
CA LEU A 24 4.35 24.23 -3.90
C LEU A 24 3.30 23.34 -3.21
N ILE A 25 2.14 23.90 -2.88
CA ILE A 25 1.00 23.16 -2.33
C ILE A 25 0.54 22.07 -3.31
N GLY A 26 0.40 22.40 -4.60
CA GLY A 26 0.04 21.43 -5.64
C GLY A 26 1.05 20.28 -5.77
N LEU A 27 2.35 20.57 -5.63
CA LEU A 27 3.43 19.58 -5.73
C LEU A 27 3.50 18.70 -4.48
N VAL A 28 3.23 19.25 -3.28
CA VAL A 28 3.23 18.50 -2.01
C VAL A 28 1.95 17.66 -1.83
N VAL A 29 0.78 18.19 -2.21
CA VAL A 29 -0.53 17.53 -2.02
C VAL A 29 -0.93 16.65 -3.21
N GLY A 30 -0.55 17.01 -4.44
CA GLY A 30 -0.87 16.25 -5.66
C GLY A 30 -0.49 14.76 -5.63
N PRO A 31 0.69 14.37 -5.09
CA PRO A 31 1.08 12.98 -4.95
C PRO A 31 0.16 12.17 -4.03
N GLU A 32 -0.46 12.78 -3.02
CA GLU A 32 -1.38 12.09 -2.10
C GLU A 32 -2.74 11.80 -2.76
N LEU A 33 -3.22 12.70 -3.61
CA LEU A 33 -4.45 12.51 -4.37
C LEU A 33 -4.29 11.42 -5.45
N GLY A 34 -3.15 11.39 -6.15
CA GLY A 34 -2.87 10.40 -7.20
C GLY A 34 -2.64 8.97 -6.69
N LYS A 35 -2.17 8.81 -5.44
CA LYS A 35 -1.98 7.47 -4.82
C LYS A 35 -3.31 6.73 -4.65
N ARG A 36 -4.38 7.43 -4.28
CA ARG A 36 -5.71 6.83 -4.08
C ARG A 36 -6.28 6.21 -5.36
N ASP A 37 -6.11 6.88 -6.50
CA ASP A 37 -6.62 6.38 -7.79
C ASP A 37 -5.82 5.18 -8.32
N ARG A 38 -4.49 5.21 -8.18
CA ARG A 38 -3.64 4.08 -8.58
C ARG A 38 -3.94 2.83 -7.77
N ASP A 39 -4.08 2.95 -6.45
CA ASP A 39 -4.42 1.82 -5.58
C ASP A 39 -5.77 1.19 -5.93
N ARG A 40 -6.78 2.02 -6.28
CA ARG A 40 -8.11 1.53 -6.70
C ARG A 40 -8.02 0.78 -8.01
N LYS A 41 -7.36 1.37 -9.02
CA LYS A 41 -7.19 0.75 -10.34
C LYS A 41 -6.40 -0.56 -10.27
N ASP A 42 -5.43 -0.67 -9.37
CA ASP A 42 -4.66 -1.89 -9.19
C ASP A 42 -5.43 -2.99 -8.44
N GLY A 43 -6.22 -2.62 -7.43
CA GLY A 43 -7.13 -3.52 -6.73
C GLY A 43 -8.18 -4.13 -7.68
N ASP A 44 -8.78 -3.30 -8.54
CA ASP A 44 -9.82 -3.73 -9.47
C ASP A 44 -9.26 -4.67 -10.55
N ARG A 45 -8.01 -4.44 -11.01
CA ARG A 45 -7.34 -5.35 -11.97
C ARG A 45 -7.08 -6.73 -11.38
N ARG A 46 -6.59 -6.79 -10.13
CA ARG A 46 -6.35 -8.07 -9.44
C ARG A 46 -7.65 -8.85 -9.23
N ARG A 47 -8.70 -8.16 -8.81
CA ARG A 47 -10.05 -8.74 -8.65
C ARG A 47 -10.55 -9.32 -9.97
N ALA A 48 -10.55 -8.53 -11.04
CA ALA A 48 -11.01 -8.94 -12.36
C ALA A 48 -10.19 -10.13 -12.91
N TYR A 49 -8.89 -10.18 -12.61
CA TYR A 49 -8.05 -11.31 -12.99
C TYR A 49 -8.49 -12.61 -12.31
N VAL A 50 -8.72 -12.59 -10.98
CA VAL A 50 -9.17 -13.78 -10.24
C VAL A 50 -10.55 -14.23 -10.71
N GLU A 51 -11.50 -13.31 -10.87
CA GLU A 51 -12.85 -13.61 -11.38
C GLU A 51 -12.80 -14.31 -12.75
N LYS A 52 -11.92 -13.82 -13.64
CA LYS A 52 -11.76 -14.35 -14.99
C LYS A 52 -11.07 -15.72 -14.99
N GLU A 53 -10.00 -15.85 -14.22
CA GLU A 53 -9.20 -17.08 -14.17
C GLU A 53 -10.01 -18.26 -13.60
N LEU A 54 -10.80 -17.99 -12.54
CA LEU A 54 -11.67 -19.00 -11.93
C LEU A 54 -12.98 -19.20 -12.72
N GLY A 55 -13.36 -18.22 -13.55
CA GLY A 55 -14.59 -18.29 -14.34
C GLY A 55 -15.83 -18.22 -13.46
N PHE A 56 -15.87 -17.24 -12.55
CA PHE A 56 -16.99 -17.08 -11.62
C PHE A 56 -18.31 -16.77 -12.33
N THR A 57 -19.40 -17.36 -11.82
CA THR A 57 -20.76 -16.99 -12.21
C THR A 57 -21.10 -15.58 -11.72
N LYS A 58 -22.25 -15.03 -12.14
CA LYS A 58 -22.69 -13.71 -11.71
C LYS A 58 -22.90 -13.63 -10.20
N GLU A 59 -23.45 -14.69 -9.61
CA GLU A 59 -23.72 -14.83 -8.18
C GLU A 59 -22.41 -14.93 -7.40
N GLN A 60 -21.46 -15.75 -7.88
CA GLN A 60 -20.13 -15.89 -7.28
C GLN A 60 -19.35 -14.57 -7.32
N LYS A 61 -19.44 -13.81 -8.42
CA LYS A 61 -18.80 -12.48 -8.52
C LYS A 61 -19.34 -11.50 -7.49
N GLN A 62 -20.65 -11.46 -7.28
CA GLN A 62 -21.25 -10.57 -6.29
C GLN A 62 -20.79 -10.91 -4.86
N ALA A 63 -20.71 -12.20 -4.53
CA ALA A 63 -20.17 -12.65 -3.25
C ALA A 63 -18.67 -12.33 -3.11
N TYR A 64 -17.90 -12.58 -4.17
CA TYR A 64 -16.46 -12.30 -4.21
C TYR A 64 -16.15 -10.80 -4.06
N ASP A 65 -16.94 -9.93 -4.68
CA ASP A 65 -16.77 -8.47 -4.59
C ASP A 65 -16.83 -7.99 -3.14
N SER A 66 -17.79 -8.52 -2.38
CA SER A 66 -17.95 -8.20 -0.96
C SER A 66 -16.74 -8.68 -0.16
N LEU A 67 -16.32 -9.93 -0.35
CA LEU A 67 -15.13 -10.50 0.32
C LEU A 67 -13.85 -9.73 0.00
N ASN A 68 -13.64 -9.38 -1.27
CA ASN A 68 -12.46 -8.66 -1.72
C ASN A 68 -12.41 -7.22 -1.19
N SER A 69 -13.56 -6.54 -1.11
CA SER A 69 -13.64 -5.20 -0.54
C SER A 69 -13.31 -5.16 0.95
N SER A 70 -13.83 -6.13 1.73
CA SER A 70 -13.54 -6.26 3.17
C SER A 70 -12.06 -6.56 3.39
N HIS A 71 -11.55 -7.60 2.72
CA HIS A 71 -10.16 -8.02 2.84
C HIS A 71 -9.17 -6.89 2.48
N ARG A 72 -9.45 -6.15 1.40
CA ARG A 72 -8.63 -5.00 1.00
C ARG A 72 -8.62 -3.90 2.06
N THR A 73 -9.77 -3.60 2.66
CA THR A 73 -9.89 -2.55 3.69
C THR A 73 -9.12 -2.94 4.95
N GLU A 74 -9.31 -4.16 5.43
CA GLU A 74 -8.64 -4.70 6.62
C GLU A 74 -7.12 -4.78 6.43
N THR A 75 -6.68 -5.35 5.29
CA THR A 75 -5.26 -5.51 4.99
C THR A 75 -4.56 -4.16 4.81
N LYS A 76 -5.24 -3.17 4.22
CA LYS A 76 -4.70 -1.81 4.10
C LYS A 76 -4.46 -1.18 5.47
N ALA A 77 -5.41 -1.31 6.40
CA ALA A 77 -5.26 -0.79 7.75
C ALA A 77 -4.11 -1.47 8.52
N LEU A 78 -3.96 -2.80 8.39
CA LEU A 78 -2.84 -3.54 8.97
C LEU A 78 -1.50 -3.10 8.38
N GLN A 79 -1.40 -2.97 7.06
CA GLN A 79 -0.18 -2.53 6.38
C GLN A 79 0.23 -1.13 6.82
N GLN A 80 -0.71 -0.20 6.97
CA GLN A 80 -0.43 1.15 7.48
C GLN A 80 0.18 1.12 8.88
N LYS A 81 -0.39 0.32 9.79
CA LYS A 81 0.16 0.14 11.15
C LYS A 81 1.56 -0.48 11.15
N ILE A 82 1.80 -1.47 10.29
CA ILE A 82 3.14 -2.08 10.12
C ILE A 82 4.14 -1.02 9.66
N ASP A 83 3.78 -0.21 8.67
CA ASP A 83 4.66 0.82 8.13
C ASP A 83 4.91 1.94 9.14
N GLU A 84 3.91 2.32 9.94
CA GLU A 84 4.05 3.25 11.07
C GLU A 84 5.03 2.74 12.11
N LYS A 85 4.86 1.49 12.57
CA LYS A 85 5.75 0.86 13.56
C LYS A 85 7.17 0.70 13.05
N ARG A 86 7.34 0.36 11.76
CA ARG A 86 8.66 0.33 11.11
C ARG A 86 9.30 1.71 11.09
N ARG A 87 8.56 2.77 10.74
CA ARG A 87 9.08 4.14 10.77
C ARG A 87 9.47 4.57 12.18
N GLU A 88 8.66 4.23 13.17
CA GLU A 88 8.96 4.49 14.59
C GLU A 88 10.28 3.82 14.99
N MET A 89 10.40 2.51 14.72
CA MET A 89 11.60 1.73 15.00
C MET A 89 12.85 2.30 14.33
N PHE A 90 12.78 2.65 13.04
CA PHE A 90 13.93 3.20 12.32
C PHE A 90 14.24 4.66 12.69
N ARG A 91 13.29 5.41 13.27
CA ARG A 91 13.58 6.75 13.79
C ARG A 91 14.46 6.68 15.05
N LEU A 92 14.37 5.59 15.81
CA LEU A 92 15.19 5.39 17.01
C LEU A 92 16.68 5.27 16.70
N THR A 93 17.08 4.91 15.48
CA THR A 93 18.50 4.86 15.10
C THR A 93 19.18 6.24 15.06
N GLN A 94 18.41 7.33 15.18
CA GLN A 94 18.90 8.71 15.22
C GLN A 94 19.11 9.22 16.65
N LEU A 95 18.77 8.43 17.67
CA LEU A 95 18.90 8.80 19.08
C LEU A 95 20.09 8.07 19.70
N ASP A 96 20.80 8.79 20.57
CA ASP A 96 21.78 8.18 21.46
C ASP A 96 21.05 7.46 22.62
N ASP A 97 21.54 6.29 23.03
CA ASP A 97 21.09 5.53 24.21
C ASP A 97 19.65 4.98 24.16
N VAL A 98 19.28 4.30 23.06
CA VAL A 98 18.01 3.58 22.95
C VAL A 98 18.08 2.23 23.67
N SER A 99 17.14 1.98 24.59
CA SER A 99 17.01 0.70 25.27
C SER A 99 16.63 -0.43 24.31
N ILE A 100 17.29 -1.58 24.47
CA ILE A 100 16.97 -2.83 23.76
C ILE A 100 15.51 -3.22 23.97
N GLU A 101 14.96 -3.01 25.17
CA GLU A 101 13.56 -3.34 25.49
C GLU A 101 12.56 -2.57 24.61
N THR A 102 12.88 -1.33 24.24
CA THR A 102 12.05 -0.53 23.33
C THR A 102 12.05 -1.11 21.91
N ILE A 103 13.21 -1.59 21.45
CA ILE A 103 13.35 -2.24 20.14
C ILE A 103 12.63 -3.59 20.13
N ASP A 104 12.76 -4.38 21.20
CA ASP A 104 12.09 -5.69 21.35
C ASP A 104 10.57 -5.53 21.37
N SER A 105 10.05 -4.52 22.05
CA SER A 105 8.62 -4.19 22.03
C SER A 105 8.14 -3.84 20.61
N LEU A 106 8.83 -2.94 19.90
CA LEU A 106 8.43 -2.54 18.54
C LEU A 106 8.51 -3.69 17.54
N THR A 107 9.54 -4.53 17.64
CA THR A 107 9.69 -5.71 16.77
C THR A 107 8.63 -6.76 17.05
N THR A 108 8.24 -6.95 18.33
CA THR A 108 7.13 -7.82 18.73
C THR A 108 5.81 -7.30 18.16
N ASP A 109 5.52 -6.01 18.30
CA ASP A 109 4.32 -5.37 17.72
C ASP A 109 4.24 -5.58 16.20
N ILE A 110 5.35 -5.37 15.48
CA ILE A 110 5.44 -5.61 14.04
C ILE A 110 5.16 -7.09 13.74
N GLY A 111 5.74 -8.02 14.51
CA GLY A 111 5.52 -9.45 14.36
C GLY A 111 4.06 -9.84 14.52
N THR A 112 3.38 -9.33 15.56
CA THR A 112 1.95 -9.55 15.78
C THR A 112 1.10 -9.00 14.64
N LEU A 113 1.40 -7.81 14.14
CA LEU A 113 0.68 -7.22 13.00
C LEU A 113 0.86 -8.03 11.71
N VAL A 114 2.08 -8.49 11.43
CA VAL A 114 2.36 -9.36 10.27
C VAL A 114 1.64 -10.69 10.40
N SER A 115 1.67 -11.32 11.58
CA SER A 115 0.93 -12.56 11.84
C SER A 115 -0.57 -12.40 11.59
N ASN A 116 -1.16 -11.31 12.06
CA ASN A 116 -2.56 -10.98 11.79
C ASN A 116 -2.83 -10.80 10.29
N MET A 117 -1.93 -10.18 9.55
CA MET A 117 -2.07 -10.01 8.09
C MET A 117 -2.05 -11.35 7.34
N GLU A 118 -1.19 -12.29 7.75
CA GLU A 118 -1.14 -13.64 7.19
C GLU A 118 -2.42 -14.43 7.51
N LEU A 119 -2.95 -14.32 8.74
CA LEU A 119 -4.22 -14.93 9.12
C LEU A 119 -5.38 -14.42 8.24
N ARG A 120 -5.49 -13.10 8.05
CA ARG A 120 -6.53 -12.51 7.19
C ARG A 120 -6.38 -12.94 5.72
N THR A 121 -5.15 -13.17 5.26
CA THR A 121 -4.89 -13.70 3.92
C THR A 121 -5.38 -15.15 3.79
N TYR A 122 -5.10 -15.98 4.79
CA TYR A 122 -5.60 -17.35 4.84
C TYR A 122 -7.13 -17.40 4.84
N GLU A 123 -7.78 -16.61 5.70
CA GLU A 123 -9.24 -16.51 5.77
C GLU A 123 -9.84 -16.06 4.44
N HIS A 124 -9.22 -15.08 3.77
CA HIS A 124 -9.68 -14.61 2.45
C HIS A 124 -9.65 -15.74 1.41
N ILE A 125 -8.56 -16.50 1.32
CA ILE A 125 -8.47 -17.63 0.41
C ILE A 125 -9.48 -18.73 0.78
N SER A 126 -9.67 -19.02 2.07
CA SER A 126 -10.66 -20.00 2.54
C SER A 126 -12.09 -19.60 2.15
N ASN A 127 -12.45 -18.33 2.32
CA ASN A 127 -13.75 -17.80 1.92
C ASN A 127 -13.95 -17.88 0.39
N ILE A 128 -12.90 -17.63 -0.41
CA ILE A 128 -12.97 -17.83 -1.86
C ILE A 128 -13.18 -19.31 -2.20
N ARG A 129 -12.47 -20.24 -1.53
CA ARG A 129 -12.66 -21.68 -1.74
C ARG A 129 -14.11 -22.10 -1.52
N ALA A 130 -14.77 -21.55 -0.48
CA ALA A 130 -16.17 -21.85 -0.18
C ALA A 130 -17.15 -21.38 -1.28
N LEU A 131 -16.76 -20.43 -2.13
CA LEU A 131 -17.55 -20.00 -3.27
C LEU A 131 -17.35 -20.89 -4.51
N CYS A 132 -16.25 -21.63 -4.59
CA CYS A 132 -15.83 -22.35 -5.79
C CYS A 132 -16.54 -23.71 -5.96
N THR A 133 -16.78 -24.10 -7.22
CA THR A 133 -17.12 -25.49 -7.58
C THR A 133 -15.88 -26.40 -7.52
N PRO A 134 -16.03 -27.74 -7.52
CA PRO A 134 -14.90 -28.66 -7.56
C PRO A 134 -13.89 -28.39 -8.70
N GLU A 135 -14.37 -28.00 -9.88
CA GLU A 135 -13.51 -27.67 -11.02
C GLU A 135 -12.77 -26.34 -10.82
N GLN A 136 -13.42 -25.37 -10.17
CA GLN A 136 -12.82 -24.06 -9.86
C GLN A 136 -11.77 -24.17 -8.75
N LEU A 137 -11.91 -25.12 -7.81
CA LEU A 137 -10.93 -25.35 -6.74
C LEU A 137 -9.54 -25.71 -7.29
N GLN A 138 -9.47 -26.56 -8.32
CA GLN A 138 -8.19 -26.92 -8.96
C GLN A 138 -7.48 -25.70 -9.58
N LYS A 139 -8.25 -24.79 -10.19
CA LYS A 139 -7.74 -23.53 -10.73
C LYS A 139 -7.26 -22.60 -9.62
N LEU A 140 -8.01 -22.53 -8.52
CA LEU A 140 -7.66 -21.73 -7.35
C LEU A 140 -6.36 -22.22 -6.70
N ASP A 141 -6.17 -23.52 -6.53
CA ASP A 141 -4.93 -24.11 -6.00
C ASP A 141 -3.72 -23.70 -6.86
N SER A 142 -3.87 -23.80 -8.18
CA SER A 142 -2.85 -23.39 -9.14
C SER A 142 -2.55 -21.88 -9.06
N LEU A 143 -3.59 -21.06 -8.87
CA LEU A 143 -3.47 -19.61 -8.75
C LEU A 143 -2.71 -19.24 -7.46
N VAL A 144 -3.05 -19.86 -6.33
CA VAL A 144 -2.37 -19.65 -5.04
C VAL A 144 -0.88 -20.01 -5.12
N GLN A 145 -0.54 -21.16 -5.72
CA GLN A 145 0.86 -21.56 -5.90
C GLN A 145 1.66 -20.54 -6.74
N ARG A 146 1.06 -20.01 -7.82
CA ARG A 146 1.70 -18.96 -8.63
C ARG A 146 1.89 -17.67 -7.84
N MET A 147 0.94 -17.28 -6.99
CA MET A 147 1.07 -16.09 -6.14
C MET A 147 2.22 -16.23 -5.14
N ILE A 148 2.36 -17.40 -4.50
CA ILE A 148 3.45 -17.68 -3.56
C ILE A 148 4.80 -17.62 -4.28
N LYS A 149 4.92 -18.28 -5.44
CA LYS A 149 6.14 -18.24 -6.25
C LYS A 149 6.51 -16.82 -6.66
N SER A 150 5.56 -16.02 -7.14
CA SER A 150 5.79 -14.64 -7.56
C SER A 150 6.26 -13.73 -6.42
N LYS A 151 5.75 -13.91 -5.20
CA LYS A 151 6.24 -13.16 -4.03
C LYS A 151 7.73 -13.43 -3.79
N ARG A 152 8.13 -14.70 -3.80
CA ARG A 152 9.52 -15.13 -3.60
C ARG A 152 10.46 -14.57 -4.68
N ASP A 153 10.03 -14.62 -5.95
CA ASP A 153 10.87 -14.18 -7.07
C ASP A 153 11.11 -12.65 -7.00
N ARG A 154 10.09 -11.85 -6.65
CA ARG A 154 10.24 -10.39 -6.42
C ARG A 154 11.17 -10.05 -5.26
N GLU A 155 11.15 -10.84 -4.19
CA GLU A 155 12.08 -10.69 -3.07
C GLU A 155 13.52 -11.06 -3.46
N GLY A 156 13.70 -11.99 -4.40
CA GLY A 156 14.99 -12.33 -4.99
C GLY A 156 15.54 -11.19 -5.88
N GLU A 157 14.73 -10.64 -6.78
CA GLU A 157 15.13 -9.56 -7.70
C GLU A 157 15.47 -8.25 -6.98
N ARG A 158 14.79 -7.93 -5.88
CA ARG A 158 15.14 -6.76 -5.04
C ARG A 158 16.51 -6.87 -4.39
N LYS A 159 17.03 -8.08 -4.18
CA LYS A 159 18.37 -8.30 -3.60
C LYS A 159 19.49 -8.20 -4.63
N THR A 160 19.19 -8.33 -5.93
CA THR A 160 20.19 -8.34 -7.01
C THR A 160 20.30 -7.03 -7.77
N SER A 161 19.35 -6.09 -7.63
CA SER A 161 19.52 -4.73 -8.14
C SER A 161 20.43 -3.92 -7.20
N PRO A 162 21.56 -3.37 -7.69
CA PRO A 162 22.34 -2.43 -6.90
C PRO A 162 21.44 -1.22 -6.60
N SER A 163 21.38 -0.83 -5.33
CA SER A 163 20.89 0.48 -4.93
C SER A 163 21.71 1.54 -5.66
N SER A 164 21.24 1.97 -6.83
CA SER A 164 21.78 3.16 -7.50
C SER A 164 21.27 4.36 -6.72
N GLY A 165 21.94 4.65 -5.62
CA GLY A 165 21.84 5.92 -4.93
C GLY A 165 22.49 6.97 -5.80
N ASN A 166 21.69 7.95 -6.22
CA ASN A 166 22.16 9.30 -6.49
C ASN A 166 22.08 10.09 -5.19
#